data_AF-A0A1B7MH29-F1
#
_entry.id   AF-A0A1B7MH29-F1
#
_cell.length_a   1.000
_cell.length_b   1.000
_cell.length_c   1.000
_cell.angle_alpha   90.00
_cell.angle_beta   90.00
_cell.angle_gamma   90.00
#
_symmetry.space_group_name_H-M   'P 1'
#
loop_
_entity.id
_entity.type
_entity.pdbx_description
1 polymer ?
#
loop_
_entity_poly.entity_id
_entity_poly.type
_entity_poly.pdbx_seq_one_letter_code
_entity_poly.pdbx_strand_id
1 'polypeptide(L)'
;MMARDLRPTLARPASVLVDVSAQVRLHLADASVWISTAMSLAVFNISKVVENGIEITPELDCTSGLISHPKLYKCSIKPRSAKAVTLIQQDVNY
;
A
#
# COMPACT_ATOMS: atom_id res chain seq x y z
N MET A 1 -45.28 16.90 49.23
CA MET A 1 -45.83 16.08 48.13
C MET A 1 -45.05 16.42 46.86
N MET A 2 -44.15 15.50 46.49
CA MET A 2 -43.50 15.31 45.19
C MET A 2 -42.57 16.41 44.65
N ALA A 3 -41.29 16.28 44.98
CA ALA A 3 -40.18 16.80 44.18
C ALA A 3 -40.23 16.15 42.78
N ARG A 4 -40.25 16.98 41.73
CA ARG A 4 -40.16 16.52 40.35
C ARG A 4 -38.68 16.33 40.00
N ASP A 5 -38.28 15.07 39.93
CA ASP A 5 -36.96 14.58 39.51
C ASP A 5 -36.69 15.05 38.07
N LEU A 6 -35.95 16.16 37.90
CA LEU A 6 -35.38 16.57 36.62
C LEU A 6 -34.14 15.70 36.36
N ARG A 7 -34.35 14.51 35.79
CA ARG A 7 -33.24 13.79 35.16
C ARG A 7 -32.96 14.44 33.80
N PRO A 8 -31.76 14.98 33.55
CA PRO A 8 -31.39 15.33 32.20
C PRO A 8 -31.35 14.04 31.38
N THR A 9 -32.06 14.02 30.26
CA THR A 9 -31.92 12.99 29.23
C THR A 9 -30.47 13.05 28.75
N LEU A 10 -29.61 12.22 29.34
CA LEU A 10 -28.24 12.04 28.92
C LEU A 10 -28.28 11.43 27.52
N ALA A 11 -28.25 12.30 26.50
CA ALA A 11 -27.94 11.89 25.14
C ALA A 11 -26.61 11.15 25.22
N ARG A 12 -26.66 9.82 25.09
CA ARG A 12 -25.44 9.00 25.07
C ARG A 12 -24.61 9.55 23.92
N PRO A 13 -23.34 9.95 24.14
CA PRO A 13 -22.47 10.29 23.02
C PRO A 13 -22.48 9.07 22.12
N ALA A 14 -22.74 9.28 20.83
CA ALA A 14 -22.68 8.23 19.83
C ALA A 14 -21.37 7.47 20.07
N SER A 15 -21.50 6.25 20.59
CA SER A 15 -20.40 5.34 20.75
C SER A 15 -19.80 5.21 19.37
N VAL A 16 -18.62 5.80 19.19
CA VAL A 16 -17.74 5.46 18.08
C VAL A 16 -17.36 4.00 18.32
N LEU A 17 -18.25 3.10 17.91
CA LEU A 17 -17.94 1.71 17.69
C LEU A 17 -17.12 1.69 16.41
N VAL A 18 -15.85 2.13 16.52
CA VAL A 18 -14.85 1.76 15.53
C VAL A 18 -14.80 0.24 15.60
N ASP A 19 -15.37 -0.41 14.60
CA ASP A 19 -15.36 -1.85 14.50
C ASP A 19 -13.91 -2.32 14.49
N VAL A 20 -13.52 -3.09 15.51
CA VAL A 20 -12.17 -3.66 15.65
C VAL A 20 -11.78 -4.43 14.38
N SER A 21 -12.76 -5.00 13.66
CA SER A 21 -12.54 -5.66 12.39
C SER A 21 -12.00 -4.71 11.31
N ALA A 22 -12.49 -3.46 11.25
CA ALA A 22 -12.03 -2.45 10.33
C ALA A 22 -10.59 -2.00 10.65
N GLN A 23 -10.27 -1.87 11.94
CA GLN A 23 -8.92 -1.49 12.39
C GLN A 23 -7.89 -2.57 12.05
N VAL A 24 -8.20 -3.84 12.34
CA VAL A 24 -7.31 -4.97 12.02
C VAL A 24 -7.07 -5.06 10.51
N ARG A 25 -8.10 -4.83 9.69
CA ARG A 25 -7.97 -4.83 8.24
C ARG A 25 -7.02 -3.75 7.72
N LEU A 26 -7.10 -2.53 8.26
CA LEU A 26 -6.21 -1.44 7.84
C LEU A 26 -4.75 -1.73 8.21
N HIS A 27 -4.50 -2.21 9.44
CA HIS A 27 -3.15 -2.58 9.86
C HIS A 27 -2.54 -3.70 9.01
N LEU A 28 -3.34 -4.71 8.68
CA LEU A 28 -2.88 -5.80 7.82
C LEU A 28 -2.60 -5.31 6.39
N ALA A 29 -3.47 -4.46 5.85
CA ALA A 29 -3.28 -3.86 4.53
C ALA A 29 -1.97 -3.06 4.48
N ASP A 30 -1.75 -2.15 5.42
CA ASP A 30 -0.55 -1.32 5.48
C ASP A 30 0.72 -2.17 5.66
N ALA A 31 0.71 -3.12 6.59
CA ALA A 31 1.87 -3.98 6.85
C ALA A 31 2.21 -4.86 5.63
N SER A 32 1.21 -5.41 4.94
CA SER A 32 1.42 -6.27 3.78
C SER A 32 2.03 -5.51 2.60
N VAL A 33 1.54 -4.30 2.31
CA VAL A 33 2.07 -3.43 1.25
C VAL A 33 3.49 -2.98 1.59
N TRP A 34 3.72 -2.59 2.85
CA TRP A 34 5.05 -2.17 3.32
C TRP A 34 6.08 -3.28 3.16
N ILE A 35 5.79 -4.48 3.69
CA ILE A 35 6.71 -5.61 3.63
C ILE A 35 6.97 -6.02 2.18
N SER A 36 5.94 -6.08 1.33
CA SER A 36 6.09 -6.41 -0.09
C SER A 36 7.00 -5.41 -0.82
N THR A 37 6.83 -4.12 -0.52
CA THR A 37 7.65 -3.05 -1.09
C THR A 37 9.09 -3.13 -0.59
N ALA A 38 9.30 -3.29 0.73
CA ALA A 38 10.62 -3.39 1.34
C ALA A 38 11.42 -4.60 0.81
N MET A 39 10.78 -5.77 0.69
CA MET A 39 11.41 -6.96 0.12
C MET A 39 11.78 -6.76 -1.35
N SER A 40 10.88 -6.18 -2.14
CA SER A 40 11.16 -5.87 -3.55
C SER A 40 12.35 -4.92 -3.69
N LEU A 41 12.39 -3.86 -2.86
CA LEU A 41 13.51 -2.91 -2.85
C LEU A 41 14.81 -3.51 -2.30
N ALA A 42 14.75 -4.51 -1.41
CA ALA A 42 15.95 -5.20 -0.94
C ALA A 42 16.65 -5.99 -2.05
N VAL A 43 15.88 -6.54 -2.99
CA VAL A 43 16.38 -7.40 -4.07
C VAL A 43 16.66 -6.61 -5.36
N PHE A 44 15.82 -5.62 -5.68
CA PHE A 44 15.84 -4.91 -6.96
C PHE A 44 16.20 -3.43 -6.81
N ASN A 45 16.89 -2.90 -7.81
CA ASN A 45 17.02 -1.48 -8.08
C ASN A 45 15.98 -1.11 -9.13
N ILE A 46 15.07 -0.20 -8.78
CA ILE A 46 13.99 0.28 -9.65
C ILE A 46 14.34 1.71 -10.06
N SER A 47 14.54 1.94 -11.35
CA SER A 47 14.90 3.25 -11.90
C SER A 47 14.07 3.59 -13.12
N LYS A 48 14.15 4.85 -13.56
CA LYS A 48 13.61 5.27 -14.85
C LYS A 48 14.31 4.54 -15.99
N VAL A 49 13.61 4.37 -17.10
CA VAL A 49 14.20 3.79 -18.32
C VAL A 49 14.99 4.86 -19.04
N VAL A 50 16.15 4.48 -19.56
CA VAL A 50 16.96 5.31 -20.44
C VAL A 50 16.80 4.77 -21.86
N GLU A 51 16.14 5.53 -22.73
CA GLU A 51 16.04 5.23 -24.16
C GLU A 51 16.87 6.27 -24.92
N ASN A 52 17.78 5.81 -25.78
CA ASN A 52 18.65 6.69 -26.58
C ASN A 52 19.47 7.70 -25.76
N GLY A 53 19.83 7.35 -24.52
CA GLY A 53 20.59 8.23 -23.61
C GLY A 53 19.75 9.27 -22.87
N ILE A 54 18.43 9.30 -23.07
CA ILE A 54 17.51 10.21 -22.38
C ILE A 54 16.73 9.44 -21.32
N GLU A 55 16.74 9.95 -20.10
CA GLU A 55 15.95 9.39 -19.00
C GLU A 55 14.46 9.75 -19.18
N ILE A 56 13.62 8.75 -19.39
CA ILE A 56 12.17 8.93 -19.55
C ILE A 56 11.53 8.98 -18.17
N THR A 57 10.97 10.14 -17.80
CA THR A 57 10.14 10.27 -16.60
C THR A 57 8.73 9.80 -16.92
N PRO A 58 8.19 8.79 -16.20
CA PRO A 58 6.83 8.33 -16.44
C PRO A 58 5.84 9.44 -16.08
N GLU A 59 4.82 9.60 -16.91
CA GLU A 59 3.74 10.55 -16.66
C GLU A 59 2.81 9.98 -15.59
N LEU A 60 2.48 10.78 -14.57
CA LEU A 60 1.56 10.37 -13.51
C LEU A 60 0.13 10.51 -14.03
N ASP A 61 -0.35 9.45 -14.67
CA ASP A 61 -1.69 9.37 -15.20
C ASP A 61 -2.37 8.11 -14.67
N CYS A 62 -3.61 8.25 -14.23
CA CYS A 62 -4.38 7.19 -13.58
C CYS A 62 -5.56 6.79 -14.44
N THR A 63 -6.01 5.54 -14.31
CA THR A 63 -7.25 5.11 -14.95
C THR A 63 -8.46 5.79 -14.32
N SER A 64 -9.40 6.20 -15.18
CA SER A 64 -10.70 6.70 -14.73
C SER A 64 -11.61 5.51 -14.47
N GLY A 65 -11.80 5.16 -13.20
CA GLY A 65 -12.60 4.02 -12.78
C GLY A 65 -12.88 4.04 -11.27
N LEU A 66 -13.70 3.09 -10.79
CA LEU A 66 -14.01 2.96 -9.36
C LEU A 66 -12.76 2.70 -8.50
N ILE A 67 -11.76 2.04 -9.09
CA ILE A 67 -10.42 1.84 -8.51
C ILE A 67 -9.44 2.55 -9.44
N SER A 68 -8.76 3.56 -8.92
CA SER A 68 -7.72 4.30 -9.63
C SER A 68 -6.40 3.55 -9.54
N HIS A 69 -5.86 3.12 -10.67
CA HIS A 69 -4.50 2.58 -10.74
C HIS A 69 -3.68 3.37 -11.77
N PRO A 70 -2.35 3.44 -11.63
CA PRO A 70 -1.51 4.07 -12.63
C PRO A 70 -1.72 3.43 -14.01
N LYS A 71 -1.62 4.23 -15.06
CA LYS A 71 -1.50 3.72 -16.43
C LYS A 71 -0.19 2.95 -16.57
N LEU A 72 -0.10 2.08 -17.56
CA LEU A 72 1.13 1.32 -17.82
C LEU A 72 2.27 2.29 -18.17
N TYR A 73 3.37 2.19 -17.42
CA TYR A 73 4.58 2.97 -17.63
C TYR A 73 5.81 2.06 -17.70
N LYS A 74 6.84 2.51 -18.42
CA LYS A 74 8.11 1.79 -18.50
C LYS A 74 8.98 2.09 -17.28
N CYS A 75 9.57 1.06 -16.68
CA CYS A 75 10.58 1.19 -15.63
C CYS A 75 11.69 0.14 -15.83
N SER A 76 12.89 0.45 -15.33
CA SER A 76 14.01 -0.49 -15.34
C SER A 76 14.11 -1.13 -13.96
N ILE A 77 13.93 -2.46 -13.92
CA ILE A 77 14.06 -3.26 -12.69
C ILE A 77 15.27 -4.18 -12.88
N LYS A 78 16.28 -4.02 -12.03
CA LYS A 78 17.52 -4.82 -12.09
C LYS A 78 17.86 -5.37 -10.72
N PRO A 79 18.27 -6.65 -10.59
CA PRO A 79 18.77 -7.18 -9.32
C PRO A 79 19.93 -6.34 -8.78
N ARG A 80 19.97 -6.09 -7.47
CA ARG A 80 20.99 -5.24 -6.83
C ARG A 80 22.37 -5.89 -6.75
N SER A 81 22.44 -7.22 -6.78
CA SER A 81 23.70 -7.96 -6.60
C SER A 81 23.67 -9.32 -7.29
N ALA A 82 24.85 -9.91 -7.51
CA ALA A 82 24.98 -11.27 -8.03
C ALA A 82 24.27 -12.30 -7.13
N LYS A 83 24.34 -12.14 -5.81
CA LYS A 83 23.59 -12.97 -4.86
C LYS A 83 22.09 -12.88 -5.09
N ALA A 84 21.55 -11.68 -5.33
CA ALA A 84 20.14 -11.49 -5.65
C ALA A 84 19.76 -12.20 -6.96
N VAL A 85 20.61 -12.15 -8.00
CA VAL A 85 20.40 -12.91 -9.25
C VAL A 85 20.32 -14.41 -8.97
N THR A 86 21.27 -14.95 -8.20
CA THR A 86 21.26 -16.37 -7.83
C THR A 86 20.00 -16.74 -7.06
N LEU A 87 19.59 -15.93 -6.07
CA LEU A 87 18.36 -16.15 -5.31
C LEU A 87 17.12 -16.21 -6.22
N ILE A 88 17.01 -15.32 -7.20
CA ILE A 88 15.87 -15.30 -8.14
C ILE A 88 15.88 -16.52 -9.06
N GLN A 89 17.05 -17.00 -9.45
CA GLN A 89 17.21 -18.11 -10.40
C GLN A 89 17.19 -19.50 -9.75
N GLN A 90 17.23 -19.59 -8.42
CA GLN A 90 17.32 -20.86 -7.68
C GLN A 90 16.16 -21.83 -7.98
N ASP A 91 14.93 -21.32 -8.14
CA ASP A 91 13.72 -22.14 -8.28
C ASP A 91 13.11 -22.15 -9.69
N VAL A 92 13.78 -21.55 -10.68
CA VAL A 92 13.26 -21.46 -12.07
C VAL A 92 13.50 -22.75 -12.88
N ASN A 93 14.28 -23.71 -12.36
CA ASN A 93 14.54 -25.00 -12.99
C ASN A 93 13.47 -26.06 -12.64
N TYR A 94 12.24 -25.89 -13.14
CA TYR A 94 11.24 -26.97 -13.17
C TYR A 94 11.21 -27.64 -14.54
#